data_AF-A0A1I2IY30-F1
#
_entry.id   AF-A0A1I2IY30-F1
#
_cell.length_a   1.000
_cell.length_b   1.000
_cell.length_c   1.000
_cell.angle_alpha   90.00
_cell.angle_beta   90.00
_cell.angle_gamma   90.00
#
_symmetry.space_group_name_H-M   'P 1'
#
loop_
_entity.id
_entity.type
_entity.pdbx_description
1 polymer ?
#
loop_
_entity_poly.entity_id
_entity_poly.type
_entity_poly.pdbx_seq_one_letter_code
_entity_poly.pdbx_strand_id
1 'polypeptide(L)'
;MSNQEVELLYENYQKHSNTKLSQDKFITLLTFFPAVQVLTADGEIDREEWVYVQYIAKSMAETYKDELPNRYELIDLQHTYEEELSFILKNMDRWSEKFTIGLKSYLKEMPEVKEIVFDVMYMFADASNDISKAEKEMIDNLKAELELA
;
A
#
# COMPACT_ATOMS: atom_id res chain seq x y z
N MET A 1 -7.25 18.39 -6.98
CA MET A 1 -6.44 19.25 -6.11
C MET A 1 -5.46 18.33 -5.43
N SER A 2 -4.17 18.60 -5.51
CA SER A 2 -3.18 17.70 -4.91
C SER A 2 -3.05 18.00 -3.42
N ASN A 3 -3.10 16.94 -2.63
CA ASN A 3 -2.86 17.03 -1.19
C ASN A 3 -1.39 17.39 -0.98
N GLN A 4 -1.12 18.58 -0.45
CA GLN A 4 0.24 19.09 -0.24
C GLN A 4 1.07 18.17 0.67
N GLU A 5 0.46 17.47 1.62
CA GLU A 5 1.16 16.52 2.50
C GLU A 5 1.56 15.25 1.74
N VAL A 6 0.70 14.76 0.83
CA VAL A 6 1.02 13.64 -0.06
C VAL A 6 2.14 14.00 -1.03
N GLU A 7 2.12 15.21 -1.59
CA GLU A 7 3.21 15.72 -2.45
C GLU A 7 4.54 15.74 -1.70
N LEU A 8 4.58 16.34 -0.50
CA LEU A 8 5.79 16.40 0.32
C LEU A 8 6.28 15.00 0.72
N LEU A 9 5.35 14.08 1.00
CA LEU A 9 5.68 12.70 1.28
C LEU A 9 6.29 12.01 0.05
N TYR A 10 5.71 12.21 -1.12
CA TYR A 10 6.22 11.66 -2.38
C TYR A 10 7.61 12.22 -2.72
N GLU A 11 7.82 13.53 -2.61
CA GLU A 11 9.14 14.14 -2.79
C GLU A 11 10.18 13.59 -1.79
N ASN A 12 9.77 13.35 -0.53
CA ASN A 12 10.64 12.73 0.46
C ASN A 12 10.96 11.28 0.08
N TYR A 13 9.95 10.54 -0.37
CA TYR A 13 10.11 9.17 -0.84
C TYR A 13 11.08 9.08 -2.02
N GLN A 14 10.96 9.97 -3.01
CA GLN A 14 11.88 10.04 -4.16
C GLN A 14 13.33 10.35 -3.77
N LYS A 15 13.57 11.08 -2.68
CA LYS A 15 14.94 11.38 -2.22
C LYS A 15 15.65 10.18 -1.60
N HIS A 16 14.90 9.13 -1.23
CA HIS A 16 15.40 8.00 -0.46
C HIS A 16 15.18 6.65 -1.13
N SER A 17 14.32 6.61 -2.14
CA SER A 17 14.11 5.47 -3.04
C SER A 17 14.65 5.82 -4.42
N ASN A 18 14.86 4.80 -5.25
CA ASN A 18 15.08 5.00 -6.69
C ASN A 18 13.75 4.87 -7.45
N THR A 19 12.66 5.36 -6.86
CA THR A 19 11.32 5.09 -7.38
C THR A 19 11.14 5.59 -8.80
N LYS A 20 10.46 4.79 -9.61
CA LYS A 20 10.04 5.14 -10.97
C LYS A 20 8.55 5.46 -11.05
N LEU A 21 7.81 5.34 -9.93
CA LEU A 21 6.39 5.62 -9.90
C LEU A 21 6.14 7.10 -10.16
N SER A 22 5.09 7.41 -10.92
CA SER A 22 4.49 8.75 -10.92
C SER A 22 3.75 9.00 -9.61
N GLN A 23 3.36 10.25 -9.33
CA GLN A 23 2.63 10.60 -8.12
C GLN A 23 1.31 9.82 -7.97
N ASP A 24 0.52 9.68 -9.03
CA ASP A 24 -0.74 8.91 -8.97
C ASP A 24 -0.48 7.44 -8.61
N LYS A 25 0.58 6.86 -9.17
CA LYS A 25 0.98 5.48 -8.88
C LYS A 25 1.51 5.33 -7.46
N PHE A 26 2.17 6.37 -6.94
CA PHE A 26 2.55 6.45 -5.53
C PHE A 26 1.33 6.55 -4.61
N ILE A 27 0.26 7.26 -5.00
CA ILE A 27 -1.00 7.29 -4.24
C ILE A 27 -1.64 5.90 -4.18
N THR A 28 -1.58 5.10 -5.26
CA THR A 28 -2.00 3.69 -5.23
C THR A 28 -1.17 2.90 -4.21
N LEU A 29 0.15 3.10 -4.18
CA LEU A 29 1.01 2.50 -3.17
C LEU A 29 0.60 2.91 -1.74
N LEU A 30 0.29 4.18 -1.50
CA LEU A 30 -0.27 4.65 -0.21
C LEU A 30 -1.56 3.94 0.15
N THR A 31 -2.47 3.82 -0.81
CA THR A 31 -3.82 3.26 -0.62
C THR A 31 -3.77 1.79 -0.22
N PHE A 32 -2.82 1.04 -0.76
CA PHE A 32 -2.63 -0.39 -0.47
C PHE A 32 -1.67 -0.65 0.71
N PHE A 33 -0.92 0.34 1.16
CA PHE A 33 0.05 0.18 2.26
C PHE A 33 -0.57 -0.39 3.55
N PRO A 34 -1.80 -0.06 3.96
CA PRO A 34 -2.45 -0.69 5.10
C PRO A 34 -2.56 -2.21 4.99
N ALA A 35 -2.83 -2.77 3.80
CA ALA A 35 -2.85 -4.23 3.62
C ALA A 35 -1.46 -4.86 3.83
N VAL A 36 -0.39 -4.14 3.48
CA VAL A 36 0.99 -4.57 3.75
C VAL A 36 1.24 -4.58 5.25
N GLN A 37 0.84 -3.54 5.97
CA GLN A 37 0.99 -3.48 7.44
C GLN A 37 0.26 -4.63 8.12
N VAL A 38 -0.96 -4.95 7.67
CA VAL A 38 -1.75 -6.08 8.16
C VAL A 38 -1.03 -7.39 7.91
N LEU A 39 -0.61 -7.67 6.67
CA LEU A 39 0.09 -8.90 6.31
C LEU A 39 1.38 -9.11 7.12
N THR A 40 2.03 -8.04 7.56
CA THR A 40 3.30 -8.09 8.32
C THR A 40 3.14 -7.90 9.83
N ALA A 41 1.92 -7.97 10.35
CA ALA A 41 1.62 -7.59 11.73
C ALA A 41 2.32 -8.48 12.78
N ASP A 42 2.68 -9.71 12.43
CA ASP A 42 3.40 -10.64 13.30
C ASP A 42 4.94 -10.46 13.29
N GLY A 43 5.45 -9.61 12.40
CA GLY A 43 6.80 -9.06 12.42
C GLY A 43 7.84 -9.81 11.59
N GLU A 44 7.49 -10.89 10.92
CA GLU A 44 8.36 -11.56 9.95
C GLU A 44 7.62 -11.69 8.59
N ILE A 45 8.37 -11.69 7.49
CA ILE A 45 7.82 -12.09 6.19
C ILE A 45 8.55 -13.35 5.79
N ASP A 46 7.84 -14.47 5.82
CA ASP A 46 8.36 -15.72 5.30
C ASP A 46 8.15 -15.82 3.77
N ARG A 47 8.54 -16.95 3.19
CA ARG A 47 8.41 -17.16 1.74
C ARG A 47 6.96 -17.25 1.26
N GLU A 48 6.06 -17.72 2.12
CA GLU A 48 4.64 -17.87 1.82
C GLU A 48 3.98 -16.49 1.83
N GLU A 49 4.31 -15.64 2.80
CA GLU A 49 3.82 -14.26 2.86
C GLU A 49 4.29 -13.38 1.70
N TRP A 50 5.47 -13.71 1.16
CA TRP A 50 6.00 -13.04 -0.01
C TRP A 50 5.16 -13.21 -1.28
N VAL A 51 4.39 -14.30 -1.36
CA VAL A 51 3.42 -14.51 -2.44
C VAL A 51 2.27 -13.50 -2.34
N TYR A 52 1.79 -13.19 -1.13
CA TYR A 52 0.73 -12.21 -0.95
C TYR A 52 1.20 -10.79 -1.27
N VAL A 53 2.46 -10.46 -1.00
CA VAL A 53 3.00 -9.16 -1.43
C VAL A 53 3.10 -9.05 -2.96
N GLN A 54 3.44 -10.13 -3.66
CA GLN A 54 3.36 -10.17 -5.12
C GLN A 54 1.92 -9.98 -5.62
N TYR A 55 0.93 -10.54 -4.93
CA TYR A 55 -0.49 -10.31 -5.25
C TYR A 55 -0.94 -8.88 -4.98
N ILE A 56 -0.46 -8.26 -3.91
CA ILE A 56 -0.67 -6.82 -3.62
C ILE A 56 -0.10 -6.00 -4.78
N ALA A 57 1.17 -6.19 -5.15
CA ALA A 57 1.81 -5.45 -6.24
C ALA A 57 1.11 -5.65 -7.58
N LYS A 58 0.68 -6.89 -7.87
CA LYS A 58 -0.12 -7.19 -9.05
C LYS A 58 -1.44 -6.42 -9.04
N SER A 59 -2.15 -6.40 -7.92
CA SER A 59 -3.42 -5.69 -7.79
C SER A 59 -3.25 -4.18 -7.96
N MET A 60 -2.15 -3.60 -7.44
CA MET A 60 -1.80 -2.20 -7.69
C MET A 60 -1.55 -1.92 -9.17
N ALA A 61 -0.88 -2.81 -9.90
CA ALA A 61 -0.64 -2.63 -11.33
C ALA A 61 -1.94 -2.78 -12.14
N GLU A 62 -2.82 -3.70 -11.74
CA GLU A 62 -4.10 -3.95 -12.40
C GLU A 62 -5.07 -2.75 -12.33
N THR A 63 -4.92 -1.84 -11.36
CA THR A 63 -5.70 -0.59 -11.32
C THR A 63 -5.46 0.30 -12.56
N TYR A 64 -4.30 0.16 -13.21
CA TYR A 64 -3.91 0.92 -14.41
C TYR A 64 -4.03 0.12 -15.71
N LYS A 65 -4.55 -1.11 -15.67
CA LYS A 65 -4.53 -2.02 -16.81
C LYS A 65 -5.16 -1.42 -18.08
N ASP A 66 -6.24 -0.67 -17.94
CA ASP A 66 -6.96 -0.06 -19.06
C ASP A 66 -6.26 1.19 -19.61
N GLU A 67 -5.32 1.76 -18.85
CA GLU A 67 -4.49 2.91 -19.26
C GLU A 67 -3.20 2.47 -19.95
N LEU A 68 -2.79 1.21 -19.76
CA LEU A 68 -1.54 0.68 -20.29
C LEU A 68 -1.70 0.13 -21.71
N PRO A 69 -0.75 0.40 -22.61
CA PRO A 69 -0.87 0.05 -24.02
C PRO A 69 -0.81 -1.45 -24.30
N ASN A 70 -0.19 -2.23 -23.40
CA ASN A 70 -0.03 -3.67 -23.58
C ASN A 70 0.30 -4.39 -22.26
N ARG A 71 0.27 -5.73 -22.32
CA ARG A 71 0.55 -6.60 -21.18
C ARG A 71 1.99 -6.51 -20.66
N TYR A 72 2.97 -6.16 -21.48
CA TYR A 72 4.36 -6.03 -21.03
C TYR A 72 4.52 -4.86 -20.06
N GLU A 73 3.89 -3.72 -20.34
CA GLU A 73 3.92 -2.58 -19.42
C GLU A 73 3.17 -2.84 -18.11
N LEU A 74 2.11 -3.65 -18.14
CA LEU A 74 1.43 -4.10 -16.92
C LEU A 74 2.36 -4.95 -16.04
N ILE A 75 3.11 -5.88 -16.65
CA ILE A 75 4.09 -6.71 -15.93
C ILE A 75 5.24 -5.85 -15.40
N ASP A 76 5.72 -4.87 -16.17
CA ASP A 76 6.78 -3.96 -15.73
C ASP A 76 6.33 -3.06 -14.56
N LEU A 77 5.07 -2.59 -14.59
CA LEU A 77 4.49 -1.83 -13.48
C LEU A 77 4.31 -2.72 -12.24
N GLN A 78 3.87 -3.97 -12.40
CA GLN A 78 3.82 -4.93 -11.29
C GLN A 78 5.21 -5.10 -10.66
N HIS A 79 6.25 -5.37 -11.45
CA HIS A 79 7.61 -5.50 -10.92
C HIS A 79 8.07 -4.22 -10.22
N THR A 80 7.71 -3.05 -10.76
CA THR A 80 8.01 -1.77 -10.10
C THR A 80 7.36 -1.73 -8.72
N TYR A 81 6.07 -2.06 -8.59
CA TYR A 81 5.42 -2.13 -7.28
C TYR A 81 6.03 -3.18 -6.34
N GLU A 82 6.45 -4.35 -6.84
CA GLU A 82 7.16 -5.35 -6.03
C GLU A 82 8.49 -4.80 -5.48
N GLU A 83 9.25 -4.06 -6.29
CA GLU A 83 10.48 -3.39 -5.87
C GLU A 83 10.20 -2.33 -4.79
N GLU A 84 9.17 -1.50 -4.96
CA GLU A 84 8.77 -0.50 -3.98
C GLU A 84 8.35 -1.14 -2.66
N LEU A 85 7.50 -2.18 -2.70
CA LEU A 85 7.08 -2.91 -1.51
C LEU A 85 8.26 -3.55 -0.79
N SER A 86 9.20 -4.16 -1.53
CA SER A 86 10.43 -4.70 -0.95
C SER A 86 11.28 -3.62 -0.29
N PHE A 87 11.40 -2.45 -0.90
CA PHE A 87 12.11 -1.32 -0.31
C PHE A 87 11.45 -0.85 0.98
N ILE A 88 10.12 -0.69 0.98
CA ILE A 88 9.37 -0.22 2.15
C ILE A 88 9.50 -1.22 3.30
N LEU A 89 9.32 -2.51 3.02
CA LEU A 89 9.40 -3.57 4.03
C LEU A 89 10.76 -3.64 4.71
N LYS A 90 11.84 -3.45 3.96
CA LYS A 90 13.21 -3.34 4.51
C LYS A 90 13.46 -2.07 5.32
N ASN A 91 12.55 -1.10 5.25
CA ASN A 91 12.68 0.22 5.85
C ASN A 91 11.39 0.63 6.60
N MET A 92 10.64 -0.33 7.17
CA MET A 92 9.32 -0.08 7.76
C MET A 92 9.36 0.97 8.87
N ASP A 93 10.37 0.93 9.74
CA ASP A 93 10.56 1.91 10.83
C ASP A 93 10.60 3.36 10.34
N ARG A 94 11.07 3.58 9.11
CA ARG A 94 11.18 4.91 8.51
C ARG A 94 9.86 5.38 7.88
N TRP A 95 9.10 4.43 7.34
CA TRP A 95 8.03 4.72 6.39
C TRP A 95 6.64 4.51 6.96
N SER A 96 6.46 3.58 7.90
CA SER A 96 5.14 3.19 8.44
C SER A 96 4.33 4.40 8.90
N GLU A 97 4.84 5.17 9.86
CA GLU A 97 4.16 6.36 10.39
C GLU A 97 3.94 7.43 9.29
N LYS A 98 4.93 7.65 8.42
CA LYS A 98 4.84 8.68 7.38
C LYS A 98 3.77 8.35 6.35
N PHE A 99 3.69 7.09 5.96
CA PHE A 99 2.68 6.60 5.03
C PHE A 99 1.29 6.64 5.65
N THR A 100 1.13 6.23 6.91
CA THR A 100 -0.16 6.31 7.59
C THR A 100 -0.63 7.76 7.73
N ILE A 101 0.26 8.71 8.10
CA ILE A 101 -0.08 10.14 8.18
C ILE A 101 -0.45 10.68 6.79
N GLY A 102 0.35 10.38 5.77
CA GLY A 102 0.08 10.80 4.39
C GLY A 102 -1.25 10.27 3.87
N LEU A 103 -1.54 9.00 4.11
CA LEU A 103 -2.81 8.37 3.75
C LEU A 103 -3.98 9.00 4.52
N LYS A 104 -3.84 9.20 5.85
CA LYS A 104 -4.87 9.87 6.65
C LYS A 104 -5.22 11.24 6.09
N SER A 105 -4.21 12.01 5.68
CA SER A 105 -4.40 13.31 5.05
C SER A 105 -5.15 13.19 3.73
N TYR A 106 -4.71 12.27 2.88
CA TYR A 106 -5.33 11.99 1.59
C TYR A 106 -6.82 11.65 1.74
N LEU A 107 -7.16 10.79 2.71
CA LEU A 107 -8.54 10.36 2.99
C LEU A 107 -9.44 11.46 3.56
N LYS A 108 -8.89 12.56 4.07
CA LYS A 108 -9.71 13.74 4.44
C LYS A 108 -10.17 14.51 3.21
N GLU A 109 -9.36 14.53 2.16
CA GLU A 109 -9.67 15.20 0.89
C GLU A 109 -10.48 14.31 -0.06
N MET A 110 -10.23 13.00 0.00
CA MET A 110 -10.90 11.98 -0.83
C MET A 110 -11.57 10.90 0.04
N PRO A 111 -12.65 11.23 0.80
CA PRO A 111 -13.31 10.29 1.71
C PRO A 111 -13.84 9.02 1.03
N GLU A 112 -14.15 9.07 -0.26
CA GLU A 112 -14.58 7.92 -1.06
C GLU A 112 -13.53 6.82 -1.16
N VAL A 113 -12.25 7.16 -0.99
CA VAL A 113 -11.15 6.18 -1.01
C VAL A 113 -11.10 5.35 0.29
N LYS A 114 -11.78 5.79 1.35
CA LYS A 114 -11.81 5.06 2.63
C LYS A 114 -12.36 3.64 2.48
N GLU A 115 -13.40 3.48 1.68
CA GLU A 115 -13.99 2.16 1.39
C GLU A 115 -12.99 1.27 0.65
N ILE A 116 -12.25 1.82 -0.31
CA ILE A 116 -11.21 1.08 -1.03
C ILE A 116 -10.09 0.62 -0.09
N VAL A 117 -9.60 1.50 0.79
CA VAL A 117 -8.57 1.14 1.77
C VAL A 117 -9.06 0.03 2.70
N PHE A 118 -10.30 0.14 3.16
CA PHE A 118 -10.94 -0.88 3.98
C PHE A 118 -11.01 -2.23 3.25
N ASP A 119 -11.58 -2.25 2.04
CA ASP A 119 -11.75 -3.46 1.24
C ASP A 119 -10.41 -4.13 0.93
N VAL A 120 -9.39 -3.34 0.59
CA VAL A 120 -8.04 -3.84 0.29
C VAL A 120 -7.41 -4.50 1.52
N MET A 121 -7.54 -3.90 2.72
CA MET A 121 -7.03 -4.54 3.96
C MET A 121 -7.66 -5.92 4.19
N TYR A 122 -8.99 -6.01 4.10
CA TYR A 122 -9.68 -7.27 4.36
C TYR A 122 -9.47 -8.30 3.25
N MET A 123 -9.41 -7.86 1.99
CA MET A 123 -9.15 -8.74 0.85
C MET A 123 -7.85 -9.52 1.02
N PHE A 124 -6.79 -8.89 1.49
CA PHE A 124 -5.50 -9.55 1.67
C PHE A 124 -5.36 -10.28 3.00
N ALA A 125 -6.00 -9.79 4.07
CA ALA A 125 -6.00 -10.47 5.37
C ALA A 125 -6.84 -11.77 5.35
N ASP A 126 -7.92 -11.83 4.57
CA ASP A 126 -8.73 -13.04 4.44
C ASP A 126 -8.08 -14.06 3.46
N ALA A 127 -7.31 -13.55 2.49
CA ALA A 127 -6.61 -14.38 1.52
C ALA A 127 -5.44 -15.19 2.13
N SER A 128 -4.90 -14.79 3.29
CA SER A 128 -3.72 -15.40 3.93
C SER A 128 -3.98 -16.66 4.78
N ASN A 129 -5.19 -17.25 4.74
CA ASN A 129 -5.73 -18.33 5.61
C ASN A 129 -6.21 -17.86 6.99
N ASP A 130 -7.45 -17.34 7.03
CA ASP A 130 -8.12 -16.79 8.21
C ASP A 130 -7.35 -15.62 8.87
N ILE A 131 -8.06 -14.54 9.17
CA ILE A 131 -7.45 -13.37 9.81
C ILE A 131 -6.94 -13.76 11.21
N SER A 132 -5.62 -13.74 11.38
CA SER A 132 -4.96 -14.00 12.65
C SER A 132 -5.27 -12.92 13.68
N LYS A 133 -4.94 -13.18 14.94
CA LYS A 133 -5.14 -12.20 16.01
C LYS A 133 -4.30 -10.93 15.77
N ALA A 134 -3.06 -11.07 15.29
CA ALA A 134 -2.16 -9.95 15.03
C ALA A 134 -2.67 -9.08 13.86
N GLU A 135 -3.08 -9.72 12.76
CA GLU A 135 -3.69 -9.03 11.61
C GLU A 135 -4.97 -8.29 12.04
N LYS A 136 -5.83 -8.94 12.84
CA LYS A 136 -7.05 -8.30 13.34
C LYS A 136 -6.77 -7.08 14.21
N GLU A 137 -5.82 -7.18 15.15
CA GLU A 137 -5.41 -6.05 15.97
C GLU A 137 -4.83 -4.91 15.12
N MET A 138 -4.05 -5.24 14.08
CA MET A 138 -3.53 -4.26 13.13
C MET A 138 -4.65 -3.58 12.33
N ILE A 139 -5.62 -4.33 11.82
CA ILE A 139 -6.79 -3.78 11.14
C ILE A 139 -7.54 -2.82 12.07
N ASP A 140 -7.85 -3.23 13.30
CA ASP A 140 -8.58 -2.39 14.25
C ASP A 140 -7.81 -1.09 14.57
N ASN A 141 -6.49 -1.16 14.71
CA ASN A 141 -5.63 0.01 14.90
C ASN A 141 -5.67 0.95 13.68
N LEU A 142 -5.48 0.41 12.48
CA LEU A 142 -5.50 1.18 11.24
C LEU A 142 -6.87 1.81 10.99
N LYS A 143 -7.97 1.11 11.30
CA LYS A 143 -9.33 1.67 11.24
C LYS A 143 -9.46 2.90 12.14
N ALA A 144 -9.00 2.80 13.38
CA ALA A 144 -9.05 3.92 14.32
C ALA A 144 -8.16 5.09 13.87
N GLU A 145 -6.94 4.79 13.40
CA GLU A 145 -5.97 5.81 13.02
C GLU A 145 -6.38 6.55 11.73
N LEU A 146 -6.85 5.82 10.72
CA LEU A 146 -7.28 6.34 9.42
C LEU A 146 -8.75 6.81 9.40
N GLU A 147 -9.47 6.65 10.52
CA GLU A 147 -10.89 7.02 10.66
C GLU A 147 -11.77 6.33 9.61
N LEU A 148 -11.59 5.02 9.47
CA LEU A 148 -12.36 4.15 8.57
C LEU A 148 -13.60 3.64 9.32
N ALA A 149 -14.74 3.61 8.63
CA ALA A 149 -16.03 3.15 9.19
C ALA A 149 -16.01 1.64 9.48
#